data_AF-I4YF75-F1
#
_entry.id   AF-I4YF75-F1
#
_cell.length_a   1.000
_cell.length_b   1.000
_cell.length_c   1.000
_cell.angle_alpha   90.00
_cell.angle_beta   90.00
_cell.angle_gamma   90.00
#
_symmetry.space_group_name_H-M   'P 1'
#
loop_
_entity.id
_entity.type
_entity.pdbx_description
1 polymer ?
#
loop_
_entity_poly.entity_id
_entity_poly.type
_entity_poly.pdbx_seq_one_letter_code
_entity_poly.pdbx_strand_id
1 'polypeptide(L)'
;MQRLFGFNQAKAPKTSLNDAIKSTETRASSIESKVKKCDQELAQFKQQMNRLRDGPGKRAVQQRAMRVLQQRKVYEGQLEQLQQQTFNMEQAQMTTENLTGTMATVDAMQTANKQMRKQYGKIDIDKIDSIQDDMQDLIESATEIQETLGRSYGVPDEIDEADLEAELDALGDDLNEIDETPSYLQNPDSNPP
;
A
#
# COMPACT_ATOMS: atom_id res chain seq x y z
N MET A 1 -37.73 -3.11 40.78
CA MET A 1 -36.26 -2.97 40.91
C MET A 1 -35.60 -4.10 40.16
N GLN A 2 -34.77 -3.80 39.15
CA GLN A 2 -33.48 -4.45 38.83
C GLN A 2 -33.06 -4.03 37.41
N ARG A 3 -32.24 -2.97 37.37
CA ARG A 3 -31.39 -2.62 36.25
C ARG A 3 -30.13 -3.48 36.39
N LEU A 4 -29.91 -4.41 35.48
CA LEU A 4 -28.66 -5.18 35.42
C LEU A 4 -28.23 -5.29 33.96
N PHE A 5 -26.95 -4.99 33.72
CA PHE A 5 -26.25 -5.01 32.43
C PHE A 5 -26.34 -3.74 31.58
N GLY A 6 -25.77 -2.66 32.13
CA GLY A 6 -25.03 -1.72 31.29
C GLY A 6 -23.77 -2.41 30.75
N PHE A 7 -23.82 -2.85 29.50
CA PHE A 7 -22.61 -3.01 28.71
C PHE A 7 -22.04 -1.61 28.48
N ASN A 8 -21.18 -1.16 29.39
CA ASN A 8 -20.08 -0.29 28.99
C ASN A 8 -19.21 -1.12 28.03
N GLN A 9 -19.60 -1.18 26.75
CA GLN A 9 -18.58 -1.31 25.73
C GLN A 9 -17.73 -0.06 25.90
N ALA A 10 -16.61 -0.19 26.62
CA ALA A 10 -15.51 0.72 26.48
C ALA A 10 -15.31 0.81 24.97
N LYS A 11 -15.71 1.94 24.37
CA LYS A 11 -15.51 2.19 22.94
C LYS A 11 -14.02 1.95 22.75
N ALA A 12 -13.67 0.82 22.14
CA ALA A 12 -12.31 0.60 21.66
C ALA A 12 -11.95 1.91 20.93
N PRO A 13 -10.79 2.51 21.22
CA PRO A 13 -10.42 3.77 20.58
C PRO A 13 -10.63 3.55 19.10
N LYS A 14 -11.53 4.35 18.50
CA LYS A 14 -11.84 4.24 17.07
C LYS A 14 -10.52 4.45 16.36
N THR A 15 -9.91 3.38 15.85
CA THR A 15 -8.67 3.45 15.09
C THR A 15 -8.92 4.44 13.96
N SER A 16 -8.14 5.51 13.92
CA SER A 16 -8.27 6.51 12.87
C SER A 16 -7.75 5.94 11.55
N LEU A 17 -8.16 6.53 10.41
CA LEU A 17 -7.58 6.19 9.10
C LEU A 17 -6.05 6.31 9.14
N ASN A 18 -5.53 7.33 9.83
CA ASN A 18 -4.09 7.51 10.05
C ASN A 18 -3.43 6.35 10.82
N ASP A 19 -4.11 5.78 11.82
CA ASP A 19 -3.58 4.61 12.56
C ASP A 19 -3.57 3.35 11.69
N ALA A 20 -4.59 3.19 10.84
CA ALA A 20 -4.69 2.08 9.89
C ALA A 20 -3.62 2.17 8.79
N ILE A 21 -3.37 3.37 8.25
CA ILE A 21 -2.27 3.65 7.30
C ILE A 21 -0.93 3.26 7.93
N LYS A 22 -0.60 3.78 9.12
CA LYS A 22 0.66 3.47 9.82
C LYS A 22 0.83 1.97 10.10
N SER A 23 -0.24 1.29 10.47
CA SER A 23 -0.20 -0.16 10.69
C SER A 23 0.10 -0.93 9.39
N THR A 24 -0.48 -0.48 8.28
CA THR A 24 -0.28 -1.04 6.94
C THR A 24 1.15 -0.81 6.46
N GLU A 25 1.68 0.40 6.64
CA GLU A 25 3.09 0.73 6.36
C GLU A 25 4.06 -0.14 7.18
N THR A 26 3.78 -0.34 8.48
CA THR A 26 4.62 -1.20 9.35
C THR A 26 4.66 -2.64 8.83
N ARG A 27 3.52 -3.15 8.33
CA ARG A 27 3.45 -4.47 7.69
C ARG A 27 4.24 -4.48 6.39
N ALA A 28 4.10 -3.45 5.55
CA ALA A 28 4.85 -3.31 4.31
C ALA A 28 6.36 -3.34 4.57
N SER A 29 6.88 -2.53 5.50
CA SER A 29 8.31 -2.55 5.87
C SER A 29 8.80 -3.92 6.37
N SER A 30 7.93 -4.67 7.07
CA SER A 30 8.25 -6.03 7.52
C SER A 30 8.36 -7.01 6.34
N ILE A 31 7.51 -6.86 5.32
CA ILE A 31 7.54 -7.68 4.10
C ILE A 31 8.72 -7.27 3.20
N GLU A 32 9.00 -5.98 3.04
CA GLU A 32 10.21 -5.48 2.36
C GLU A 32 11.48 -6.08 2.96
N SER A 33 11.53 -6.19 4.28
CA SER A 33 12.65 -6.82 4.97
C SER A 33 12.79 -8.32 4.66
N LYS A 34 11.68 -9.00 4.34
CA LYS A 34 11.72 -10.40 3.87
C LYS A 34 12.14 -10.49 2.41
N VAL A 35 11.67 -9.60 1.54
CA VAL A 35 12.13 -9.50 0.14
C VAL A 35 13.65 -9.33 0.10
N LYS A 36 14.19 -8.37 0.87
CA LYS A 36 15.65 -8.14 0.97
C LYS A 36 16.43 -9.39 1.42
N LYS A 37 15.85 -10.22 2.28
CA LYS A 37 16.49 -11.49 2.69
C LYS A 37 16.49 -12.51 1.54
N CYS A 38 15.37 -12.62 0.83
CA CYS A 38 15.31 -13.46 -0.37
C CYS A 38 16.33 -12.99 -1.43
N ASP A 39 16.49 -11.68 -1.65
CA ASP A 39 17.49 -11.12 -2.57
C ASP A 39 18.92 -11.53 -2.18
N GLN A 40 19.25 -11.44 -0.89
CA GLN A 40 20.55 -11.85 -0.36
C GLN A 40 20.80 -13.36 -0.55
N GLU A 41 19.79 -14.20 -0.31
CA GLU A 41 19.87 -15.65 -0.51
C GLU A 41 20.02 -16.00 -2.00
N LEU A 42 19.28 -15.34 -2.89
CA LEU A 42 19.40 -15.51 -4.34
C LEU A 42 20.80 -15.13 -4.83
N ALA A 43 21.37 -14.02 -4.34
CA ALA A 43 22.74 -13.62 -4.66
C ALA A 43 23.76 -14.68 -4.22
N GLN A 44 23.58 -15.31 -3.05
CA GLN A 44 24.44 -16.40 -2.60
C GLN A 44 24.30 -17.65 -3.48
N PHE A 45 23.08 -18.01 -3.88
CA PHE A 45 22.88 -19.14 -4.80
C PHE A 45 23.48 -18.87 -6.18
N LYS A 46 23.39 -17.64 -6.70
CA LYS A 46 24.09 -17.23 -7.94
C LYS A 46 25.59 -17.47 -7.83
N GLN A 47 26.23 -16.99 -6.76
CA GLN A 47 27.67 -17.20 -6.55
C GLN A 47 28.04 -18.70 -6.44
N GLN A 48 27.19 -19.51 -5.79
CA GLN A 48 27.40 -20.95 -5.71
C GLN A 48 27.29 -21.62 -7.08
N MET A 49 26.27 -21.27 -7.88
CA MET A 49 26.08 -21.81 -9.22
C MET A 49 27.23 -21.46 -10.17
N ASN A 50 27.78 -20.25 -10.07
CA ASN A 50 28.93 -19.83 -10.89
C ASN A 50 30.23 -20.62 -10.58
N ARG A 51 30.35 -21.17 -9.36
CA ARG A 51 31.50 -22.00 -8.96
C ARG A 51 31.31 -23.47 -9.30
N LEU A 52 30.10 -23.89 -9.67
CA LEU A 52 29.77 -25.26 -9.99
C LEU A 52 29.81 -25.50 -11.50
N ARG A 53 30.37 -26.63 -11.91
CA ARG A 53 30.22 -27.13 -13.27
C ARG A 53 28.78 -27.59 -13.51
N ASP A 54 28.35 -27.52 -14.76
CA ASP A 54 27.05 -28.04 -15.16
C ASP A 54 26.93 -29.53 -14.80
N GLY A 55 25.85 -29.87 -14.13
CA GLY A 55 25.63 -31.20 -13.60
C GLY A 55 24.66 -31.24 -12.42
N PRO A 56 24.51 -32.41 -11.77
CA PRO A 56 23.53 -32.61 -10.70
C PRO A 56 23.69 -31.64 -9.52
N GLY A 57 24.93 -31.26 -9.18
CA GLY A 57 25.21 -30.30 -8.10
C GLY A 57 24.67 -28.90 -8.40
N LYS A 58 24.92 -28.38 -9.62
CA LYS A 58 24.42 -27.06 -10.04
C LYS A 58 22.89 -27.05 -10.14
N ARG A 59 22.28 -28.10 -10.69
CA ARG A 59 20.81 -28.26 -10.74
C ARG A 59 20.16 -28.27 -9.36
N ALA A 60 20.79 -28.91 -8.37
CA ALA A 60 20.28 -28.91 -7.01
C ALA A 60 20.31 -27.52 -6.36
N VAL A 61 21.32 -26.70 -6.67
CA VAL A 61 21.39 -25.30 -6.22
C VAL A 61 20.35 -24.45 -6.96
N GLN A 62 20.19 -24.63 -8.27
CA GLN A 62 19.18 -23.96 -9.08
C GLN A 62 17.76 -24.20 -8.55
N GLN A 63 17.40 -25.44 -8.23
CA GLN A 63 16.09 -25.75 -7.62
C GLN A 63 15.87 -25.07 -6.27
N ARG A 64 16.92 -24.86 -5.47
CA ARG A 64 16.81 -24.11 -4.21
C ARG A 64 16.63 -22.62 -4.46
N ALA A 65 17.35 -22.07 -5.43
CA ALA A 65 17.18 -20.68 -5.86
C ALA A 65 15.75 -20.41 -6.36
N MET A 66 15.20 -21.31 -7.17
CA MET A 66 13.82 -21.22 -7.68
C MET A 66 12.78 -21.13 -6.55
N ARG A 67 12.93 -21.90 -5.48
CA ARG A 67 12.02 -21.83 -4.31
C ARG A 67 12.10 -20.48 -3.60
N VAL A 68 13.31 -19.91 -3.47
CA VAL A 68 13.49 -18.59 -2.87
C VAL A 68 12.93 -17.50 -3.78
N LEU A 69 13.09 -17.62 -5.10
CA LEU A 69 12.51 -16.70 -6.08
C LEU A 69 10.98 -16.72 -6.03
N GLN A 70 10.38 -17.90 -5.96
CA GLN A 70 8.93 -18.03 -5.77
C GLN A 70 8.46 -17.35 -4.47
N GLN A 71 9.19 -17.55 -3.37
CA GLN A 71 8.87 -16.89 -2.10
C GLN A 71 9.00 -15.36 -2.20
N ARG A 72 10.02 -14.86 -2.91
CA ARG A 72 10.22 -13.44 -3.18
C ARG A 72 9.02 -12.86 -3.93
N LYS A 73 8.57 -13.48 -5.02
CA LYS A 73 7.39 -13.04 -5.79
C LYS A 73 6.13 -12.97 -4.95
N VAL A 74 5.90 -13.95 -4.07
CA VAL A 74 4.75 -13.92 -3.15
C VAL A 74 4.81 -12.70 -2.22
N TYR A 75 5.99 -12.35 -1.71
CA TYR A 75 6.15 -11.15 -0.89
C TYR A 75 6.00 -9.84 -1.69
N GLU A 76 6.45 -9.80 -2.95
CA GLU A 76 6.23 -8.65 -3.83
C GLU A 76 4.74 -8.43 -4.10
N GLY A 77 3.98 -9.49 -4.40
CA GLY A 77 2.52 -9.38 -4.55
C GLY A 77 1.82 -8.91 -3.27
N GLN A 78 2.31 -9.35 -2.10
CA GLN A 78 1.80 -8.83 -0.82
C GLN A 78 2.11 -7.33 -0.63
N LEU A 79 3.28 -6.86 -1.08
CA LEU A 79 3.62 -5.43 -1.02
C LEU A 79 2.71 -4.61 -1.92
N GLU A 80 2.48 -5.05 -3.15
CA GLU A 80 1.57 -4.39 -4.09
C GLU A 80 0.17 -4.26 -3.50
N GLN A 81 -0.34 -5.34 -2.88
CA GLN A 81 -1.64 -5.32 -2.22
C GLN A 81 -1.70 -4.31 -1.07
N LEU A 82 -0.65 -4.26 -0.22
CA LEU A 82 -0.59 -3.29 0.89
C LEU A 82 -0.45 -1.85 0.38
N GLN A 83 0.30 -1.61 -0.69
CA GLN A 83 0.40 -0.30 -1.32
C GLN A 83 -0.94 0.18 -1.85
N GLN A 84 -1.69 -0.69 -2.54
CA GLN A 84 -3.04 -0.39 -3.00
C GLN A 84 -3.99 -0.08 -1.82
N GLN A 85 -3.85 -0.83 -0.72
CA GLN A 85 -4.63 -0.59 0.50
C GLN A 85 -4.32 0.79 1.10
N THR A 86 -3.04 1.15 1.22
CA THR A 86 -2.61 2.46 1.70
C THR A 86 -3.16 3.58 0.82
N PHE A 87 -3.03 3.46 -0.50
CA PHE A 87 -3.55 4.45 -1.45
C PHE A 87 -5.06 4.66 -1.29
N ASN A 88 -5.85 3.57 -1.18
CA ASN A 88 -7.29 3.69 -0.98
C ASN A 88 -7.64 4.41 0.34
N MET A 89 -6.88 4.17 1.41
CA MET A 89 -7.08 4.86 2.69
C MET A 89 -6.67 6.34 2.63
N GLU A 90 -5.59 6.68 1.93
CA GLU A 90 -5.17 8.07 1.71
C GLU A 90 -6.21 8.86 0.90
N GLN A 91 -6.77 8.26 -0.15
CA GLN A 91 -7.87 8.85 -0.92
C GLN A 91 -9.11 9.09 -0.04
N ALA A 92 -9.46 8.14 0.83
CA ALA A 92 -10.57 8.30 1.77
C ALA A 92 -10.29 9.39 2.81
N GLN A 93 -9.04 9.52 3.27
CA GLN A 93 -8.62 10.57 4.18
C GLN A 93 -8.76 11.96 3.52
N MET A 94 -8.26 12.15 2.31
CA MET A 94 -8.41 13.41 1.58
C MET A 94 -9.88 13.78 1.36
N THR A 95 -10.71 12.79 1.03
CA THR A 95 -12.16 13.01 0.87
C THR A 95 -12.79 13.47 2.19
N THR A 96 -12.42 12.84 3.31
CA THR A 96 -12.89 13.21 4.65
C THR A 96 -12.47 14.62 5.04
N GLU A 97 -11.24 15.02 4.71
CA GLU A 97 -10.72 16.37 4.96
C GLU A 97 -11.50 17.43 4.15
N ASN A 98 -11.76 17.16 2.86
CA ASN A 98 -12.57 18.04 2.01
C ASN A 98 -14.03 18.18 2.52
N LEU A 99 -14.64 17.07 2.94
CA LEU A 99 -15.97 17.09 3.55
C LEU A 99 -15.99 17.87 4.87
N THR A 100 -14.93 17.77 5.67
CA THR A 100 -14.79 18.53 6.93
C THR A 100 -14.71 20.03 6.66
N GLY A 101 -13.93 20.48 5.67
CA GLY A 101 -13.88 21.89 5.26
C GLY A 101 -15.21 22.39 4.72
N THR A 102 -15.93 21.56 3.97
CA THR A 102 -17.27 21.85 3.47
C THR A 102 -18.26 22.01 4.63
N MET A 103 -18.25 21.09 5.59
CA MET A 103 -19.06 21.18 6.81
C MET A 103 -18.77 22.46 7.60
N ALA A 104 -17.51 22.83 7.79
CA ALA A 104 -17.14 24.06 8.48
C ALA A 104 -17.67 25.31 7.75
N THR A 105 -17.63 25.31 6.42
CA THR A 105 -18.21 26.38 5.59
C THR A 105 -19.73 26.46 5.76
N VAL A 106 -20.42 25.31 5.74
CA VAL A 106 -21.87 25.22 5.95
C VAL A 106 -22.25 25.71 7.34
N ASP A 107 -21.51 25.33 8.38
CA ASP A 107 -21.76 25.78 9.76
C ASP A 107 -21.56 27.30 9.92
N ALA A 108 -20.53 27.84 9.28
CA ALA A 108 -20.31 29.28 9.22
C ALA A 108 -21.46 30.01 8.49
N MET A 109 -21.92 29.46 7.36
CA MET A 109 -23.07 29.98 6.62
C MET A 109 -24.35 29.92 7.46
N GLN A 110 -24.58 28.82 8.19
CA GLN A 110 -25.75 28.66 9.05
C GLN A 110 -25.72 29.68 10.21
N THR A 111 -24.55 29.91 10.79
CA THR A 111 -24.34 30.92 11.83
C THR A 111 -24.60 32.33 11.31
N ALA A 112 -24.05 32.67 10.13
CA ALA A 112 -24.30 33.93 9.47
C ALA A 112 -25.80 34.11 9.13
N ASN A 113 -26.46 33.06 8.66
CA ASN A 113 -27.89 33.08 8.37
C ASN A 113 -28.73 33.31 9.63
N LYS A 114 -28.43 32.63 10.75
CA LYS A 114 -29.07 32.86 12.06
C LYS A 114 -28.91 34.32 12.52
N GLN A 115 -27.73 34.92 12.32
CA GLN A 115 -27.50 36.33 12.63
C GLN A 115 -28.32 37.25 11.72
N MET A 116 -28.35 36.99 10.41
CA MET A 116 -29.20 37.72 9.45
C MET A 116 -30.69 37.62 9.80
N ARG A 117 -31.19 36.44 10.19
CA ARG A 117 -32.58 36.25 10.65
C ARG A 117 -32.93 37.17 11.81
N LYS A 118 -32.00 37.32 12.76
CA LYS A 118 -32.18 38.17 13.95
C LYS A 118 -32.20 39.66 13.58
N GLN A 119 -31.47 40.06 12.53
CA GLN A 119 -31.36 41.46 12.11
C GLN A 119 -32.43 41.90 11.10
N TYR A 120 -32.86 41.03 10.18
CA TYR A 120 -33.67 41.45 9.02
C TYR A 120 -35.09 40.89 8.97
N GLY A 121 -35.41 39.81 9.70
CA GLY A 121 -36.77 39.24 9.74
C GLY A 121 -37.30 38.68 8.41
N LYS A 122 -37.79 37.43 8.44
CA LYS A 122 -38.47 36.72 7.32
C LYS A 122 -37.79 36.85 5.94
N ILE A 123 -36.68 36.14 5.76
CA ILE A 123 -36.18 35.76 4.43
C ILE A 123 -36.42 34.25 4.26
N ASP A 124 -36.87 33.80 3.08
CA ASP A 124 -37.25 32.41 2.79
C ASP A 124 -36.07 31.44 2.90
N ILE A 125 -36.22 30.41 3.75
CA ILE A 125 -35.17 29.50 4.23
C ILE A 125 -35.26 28.09 3.64
N ASP A 126 -36.34 27.78 2.91
CA ASP A 126 -36.62 26.42 2.39
C ASP A 126 -35.53 25.85 1.47
N LYS A 127 -34.63 26.70 0.94
CA LYS A 127 -33.46 26.28 0.13
C LYS A 127 -32.24 25.84 0.95
N ILE A 128 -32.21 26.08 2.25
CA ILE A 128 -31.08 25.69 3.12
C ILE A 128 -31.29 24.30 3.69
N ASP A 129 -32.52 23.97 4.08
CA ASP A 129 -32.86 22.63 4.56
C ASP A 129 -32.66 21.59 3.46
N SER A 130 -32.94 21.92 2.18
CA SER A 130 -32.66 21.02 1.06
C SER A 130 -31.17 20.72 0.87
N ILE A 131 -30.28 21.68 1.17
CA ILE A 131 -28.82 21.48 1.10
C ILE A 131 -28.35 20.55 2.21
N GLN A 132 -29.04 20.55 3.36
CA GLN A 132 -28.71 19.68 4.48
C GLN A 132 -29.02 18.22 4.16
N ASP A 133 -30.17 17.95 3.53
CA ASP A 133 -30.58 16.62 3.12
C ASP A 133 -29.66 16.07 2.01
N ASP A 134 -29.35 16.87 0.99
CA ASP A 134 -28.43 16.48 -0.10
C ASP A 134 -27.01 16.12 0.41
N MET A 135 -26.56 16.78 1.48
CA MET A 135 -25.25 16.49 2.10
C MET A 135 -25.26 15.19 2.90
N GLN A 136 -26.39 14.83 3.51
CA GLN A 136 -26.53 13.59 4.26
C GLN A 136 -26.46 12.38 3.30
N ASP A 137 -27.07 12.51 2.14
CA ASP A 137 -27.01 11.50 1.06
C ASP A 137 -25.60 11.35 0.48
N LEU A 138 -24.82 12.43 0.39
CA LEU A 138 -23.42 12.40 -0.03
C LEU A 138 -22.51 11.63 0.96
N ILE A 139 -22.79 11.73 2.26
CA ILE A 139 -22.03 11.01 3.30
C ILE A 139 -22.37 9.51 3.28
N GLU A 140 -23.63 9.16 3.05
CA GLU A 140 -24.03 7.76 2.86
C GLU A 140 -23.41 7.18 1.59
N SER A 141 -23.40 7.92 0.48
CA SER A 141 -22.76 7.51 -0.78
C SER A 141 -21.24 7.31 -0.63
N ALA A 142 -20.57 8.16 0.15
CA ALA A 142 -19.14 7.99 0.45
C ALA A 142 -18.88 6.71 1.26
N THR A 143 -19.82 6.30 2.10
CA THR A 143 -19.76 5.06 2.87
C THR A 143 -19.95 3.82 1.97
N GLU A 144 -20.81 3.91 0.95
CA GLU A 144 -21.02 2.86 -0.06
C GLU A 144 -19.79 2.66 -0.99
N ILE A 145 -19.11 3.76 -1.32
CA ILE A 145 -17.82 3.71 -2.05
C ILE A 145 -16.77 2.93 -1.23
N GLN A 146 -16.77 3.09 0.09
CA GLN A 146 -15.86 2.38 1.00
C GLN A 146 -16.10 0.86 1.01
N GLU A 147 -17.36 0.42 0.86
CA GLU A 147 -17.74 -0.99 0.77
C GLU A 147 -17.39 -1.60 -0.60
N THR A 148 -17.47 -0.79 -1.66
CA THR A 148 -17.15 -1.18 -3.04
C THR A 148 -15.64 -1.28 -3.28
N LEU A 149 -14.85 -0.36 -2.71
CA LEU A 149 -13.37 -0.41 -2.74
C LEU A 149 -12.79 -1.58 -1.95
N GLY A 150 -13.59 -2.25 -1.10
CA GLY A 150 -13.21 -3.45 -0.35
C GLY A 150 -13.10 -4.72 -1.20
N ARG A 151 -13.38 -4.67 -2.51
CA ARG A 151 -13.26 -5.82 -3.42
C ARG A 151 -12.17 -5.60 -4.45
N SER A 152 -10.97 -6.08 -4.17
CA SER A 152 -9.95 -6.36 -5.19
C SER A 152 -9.00 -7.46 -4.70
N TYR A 153 -9.24 -8.70 -5.10
CA TYR A 153 -8.72 -9.43 -6.27
C TYR A 153 -7.50 -10.25 -5.87
N GLY A 154 -7.70 -11.57 -5.90
CA GLY A 154 -6.76 -12.58 -5.43
C GLY A 154 -5.48 -12.59 -6.25
N VAL A 155 -4.39 -12.89 -5.54
CA VAL A 155 -3.14 -13.37 -6.11
C VAL A 155 -3.48 -14.60 -6.97
N PRO A 156 -3.09 -14.65 -8.25
CA PRO A 156 -3.26 -15.85 -9.07
C PRO A 156 -2.55 -17.05 -8.41
N ASP A 157 -3.24 -18.18 -8.26
CA ASP A 157 -2.77 -19.36 -7.53
C ASP A 157 -1.61 -20.11 -8.23
N GLU A 158 -1.24 -19.73 -9.45
CA GLU A 158 -0.26 -20.48 -10.27
C GLU A 158 0.83 -19.54 -10.78
N ILE A 159 1.96 -19.51 -10.08
CA ILE A 159 3.22 -18.93 -10.57
C ILE A 159 3.85 -19.97 -11.51
N ASP A 160 4.05 -19.63 -12.79
CA ASP A 160 4.66 -20.53 -13.79
C ASP A 160 6.16 -20.76 -13.51
N GLU A 161 6.58 -22.02 -13.55
CA GLU A 161 7.97 -22.44 -13.34
C GLU A 161 8.89 -22.00 -14.50
N ALA A 162 8.37 -21.94 -15.74
CA ALA A 162 9.14 -21.48 -16.89
C ALA A 162 9.45 -19.97 -16.81
N ASP A 163 8.49 -19.17 -16.32
CA ASP A 163 8.67 -17.74 -16.10
C ASP A 163 9.67 -17.47 -14.98
N LEU A 164 9.65 -18.29 -13.92
CA LEU A 164 10.63 -18.21 -12.84
C LEU A 164 12.05 -18.55 -13.32
N GLU A 165 12.21 -19.51 -14.23
CA GLU A 165 13.53 -19.89 -14.74
C GLU A 165 14.12 -18.77 -15.62
N ALA A 166 13.29 -18.17 -16.49
CA ALA A 166 13.69 -17.01 -17.29
C ALA A 166 14.06 -15.79 -16.43
N GLU A 167 13.30 -15.53 -15.35
CA GLU A 167 13.60 -14.44 -14.42
C GLU A 167 14.87 -14.71 -13.60
N LEU A 168 15.10 -15.96 -13.18
CA LEU A 168 16.34 -16.34 -12.49
C LEU A 168 17.56 -16.10 -13.37
N ASP A 169 17.45 -16.40 -14.67
CA ASP A 169 18.50 -16.13 -15.65
C ASP A 169 18.70 -14.62 -15.88
N ALA A 170 17.62 -13.83 -16.00
CA ALA A 170 17.68 -12.37 -16.18
C ALA A 170 18.24 -11.63 -14.94
N LEU A 171 17.93 -12.08 -13.72
CA LEU A 171 18.56 -11.59 -12.49
C LEU A 171 20.08 -11.88 -12.48
N GLY A 172 20.50 -12.88 -13.26
CA GLY A 172 21.89 -13.19 -13.58
C GLY A 172 22.60 -12.06 -14.33
N ASP A 173 21.90 -11.32 -15.18
CA ASP A 173 22.46 -10.27 -16.04
C ASP A 173 22.41 -8.87 -15.40
N ASP A 174 21.31 -8.48 -14.74
CA ASP A 174 21.16 -7.13 -14.11
C ASP A 174 22.18 -6.85 -12.99
N LEU A 175 22.61 -7.87 -12.25
CA LEU A 175 23.62 -7.73 -11.19
C LEU A 175 25.06 -7.62 -11.73
N ASN A 176 25.30 -7.95 -13.01
CA ASN A 176 26.62 -7.79 -13.62
C ASN A 176 26.87 -6.33 -14.06
N GLU A 177 25.81 -5.53 -14.26
CA GLU A 177 25.94 -4.08 -14.52
C GLU A 177 26.32 -3.27 -13.26
N ILE A 178 26.11 -3.82 -12.05
CA ILE A 178 26.51 -3.14 -10.80
C ILE A 178 28.01 -3.31 -10.51
N ASP A 179 28.68 -4.29 -11.15
CA ASP A 179 30.12 -4.59 -10.97
C ASP A 179 31.00 -4.01 -12.09
N GLU A 180 30.41 -3.34 -13.10
CA GLU A 180 31.17 -2.53 -14.04
C GLU A 180 31.53 -1.20 -13.38
N THR A 181 32.71 -1.18 -12.75
CA THR A 181 33.39 0.07 -12.39
C THR A 181 33.33 1.03 -13.58
N PRO A 182 32.74 2.23 -13.43
CA PRO A 182 32.58 3.16 -14.53
C PRO A 182 33.92 3.39 -15.25
N SER A 183 33.91 3.41 -16.58
CA SER A 183 35.10 3.52 -17.43
C SER A 183 36.06 4.68 -17.04
N TYR A 184 35.57 5.72 -16.35
CA TYR A 184 36.38 6.82 -15.82
C TYR A 184 37.22 6.49 -14.57
N LEU A 185 37.05 5.31 -13.96
CA LEU A 185 37.85 4.81 -12.83
C LEU A 185 38.90 3.76 -13.22
N GLN A 186 38.94 3.36 -14.50
CA GLN A 186 40.02 2.52 -15.03
C GLN A 186 41.24 3.39 -15.35
N ASN A 187 42.26 3.31 -14.50
CA ASN A 187 43.54 4.00 -14.68
C ASN A 187 44.18 3.61 -16.04
N PRO A 188 44.61 4.59 -16.87
CA PRO A 188 45.21 4.33 -18.17
C PRO A 188 46.67 3.83 -18.14
N ASP A 189 47.29 3.67 -16.97
CA ASP A 189 48.72 3.38 -16.86
C ASP A 189 49.07 1.90 -16.71
N SER A 190 48.61 1.07 -17.66
CA SER A 190 49.20 -0.26 -17.87
C SER A 190 49.43 -0.54 -19.35
N ASN A 191 50.24 0.31 -19.99
CA ASN A 191 50.82 -0.01 -21.28
C ASN A 191 52.26 -0.50 -21.07
N PRO A 192 52.60 -1.77 -21.41
CA PRO A 192 53.96 -2.28 -21.25
C PRO A 192 54.83 -1.94 -22.47
N PRO A 193 56.13 -1.63 -22.31
CA PRO A 193 57.14 -1.96 -23.32
C PRO A 193 57.60 -3.42 -23.23
#